data_AF-A0A7N2M735-F1
#
_entry.id   AF-A0A7N2M735-F1
#
_cell.length_a   1.000
_cell.length_b   1.000
_cell.length_c   1.000
_cell.angle_alpha   90.00
_cell.angle_beta   90.00
_cell.angle_gamma   90.00
#
_symmetry.space_group_name_H-M   'P 1'
#
loop_
_entity.id
_entity.type
_entity.pdbx_description
1 polymer ?
#
loop_
_entity_poly.entity_id
_entity_poly.type
_entity_poly.pdbx_seq_one_letter_code
_entity_poly.pdbx_strand_id
1 'polypeptide(L)'
;MKPDFDILMFGRKSILKAEEFLVCVSASDEAHGVFEAFHRLLAFLVSYLAGLIGVHFQVLGVSPLETHFTLVLLFIMATVVYSIAYVEIKLQPQDADLPIFRSICLVFGIIAIELLVAIIISPFWLFMVNFCPILLFGVLSHSYRHISECLYNTVHKIYELGCKTYDWLLQKFQYAASQAFSLREQEDNGIQREEIV
;
A
#
# COMPACT_ATOMS: atom_id res chain seq x y z
N MET A 1 -6.74 -10.80 27.93
CA MET A 1 -5.92 -10.33 26.80
C MET A 1 -5.14 -11.54 26.31
N LYS A 2 -5.57 -12.13 25.20
CA LYS A 2 -5.10 -13.42 24.68
C LYS A 2 -4.22 -13.07 23.46
N PRO A 3 -2.92 -13.37 23.43
CA PRO A 3 -2.11 -13.05 22.27
C PRO A 3 -2.52 -13.97 21.10
N ASP A 4 -2.73 -13.36 19.93
CA ASP A 4 -3.07 -14.02 18.68
C ASP A 4 -1.98 -15.02 18.26
N PHE A 5 -2.41 -16.27 18.04
CA PHE A 5 -1.57 -17.41 17.69
C PHE A 5 -1.26 -17.52 16.19
N ASP A 6 -1.79 -16.60 15.36
CA ASP A 6 -1.74 -16.74 13.90
C ASP A 6 -0.38 -16.39 13.28
N ILE A 7 0.47 -15.61 13.97
CA ILE A 7 1.85 -15.34 13.50
C ILE A 7 2.74 -16.58 13.65
N LEU A 8 2.42 -17.48 14.58
CA LEU A 8 3.18 -18.70 14.85
C LEU A 8 2.92 -19.83 13.83
N MET A 9 1.80 -19.77 13.10
CA MET A 9 1.43 -20.78 12.09
C MET A 9 2.09 -20.55 10.73
N PHE A 10 2.41 -19.31 10.37
CA PHE A 10 3.09 -19.02 9.10
C PHE A 10 4.55 -19.49 9.12
N GLY A 11 5.25 -19.28 10.24
CA GLY A 11 6.65 -19.74 10.41
C GLY A 11 6.79 -21.27 10.44
N ARG A 12 5.81 -22.01 10.97
CA ARG A 12 5.94 -23.47 11.10
C ARG A 12 5.87 -24.21 9.76
N LYS A 13 5.13 -23.66 8.79
CA LYS A 13 4.94 -24.26 7.47
C LYS A 13 6.13 -24.01 6.52
N SER A 14 6.84 -22.89 6.69
CA SER A 14 8.10 -22.62 5.98
C SER A 14 9.25 -23.45 6.54
N ILE A 15 9.31 -23.66 7.87
CA ILE A 15 10.34 -24.48 8.52
C ILE A 15 10.27 -25.95 8.07
N LEU A 16 9.08 -26.55 8.01
CA LEU A 16 8.89 -27.94 7.58
C LEU A 16 9.33 -28.18 6.12
N LYS A 17 9.12 -27.20 5.24
CA LYS A 17 9.58 -27.27 3.84
C LYS A 17 11.09 -27.07 3.70
N ALA A 18 11.68 -26.27 4.60
CA ALA A 18 13.13 -26.08 4.65
C ALA A 18 13.86 -27.33 5.13
N GLU A 19 13.29 -28.09 6.08
CA GLU A 19 13.84 -29.36 6.56
C GLU A 19 13.88 -30.44 5.45
N GLU A 20 12.80 -30.60 4.68
CA GLU A 20 12.80 -31.53 3.53
C GLU A 20 13.81 -31.12 2.44
N PHE A 21 13.97 -29.81 2.21
CA PHE A 21 14.95 -29.29 1.26
C PHE A 21 16.40 -29.49 1.75
N LEU A 22 16.65 -29.32 3.06
CA LEU A 22 17.93 -29.56 3.72
C LEU A 22 18.37 -31.02 3.64
N VAL A 23 17.43 -31.96 3.84
CA VAL A 23 17.69 -33.40 3.75
C VAL A 23 18.02 -33.81 2.31
N CYS A 24 17.34 -33.22 1.31
CA CYS A 24 17.56 -33.51 -0.10
C CYS A 24 18.89 -32.94 -0.63
N VAL A 25 19.26 -31.72 -0.21
CA VAL A 25 20.52 -31.06 -0.59
C VAL A 25 21.74 -31.70 0.08
N SER A 26 21.59 -32.43 1.19
CA SER A 26 22.74 -33.00 1.90
C SER A 26 23.23 -34.35 1.37
N ALA A 27 22.54 -34.99 0.42
CA ALA A 27 22.72 -36.41 0.09
C ALA A 27 23.23 -36.74 -1.33
N SER A 28 23.62 -35.78 -2.17
CA SER A 28 23.98 -36.01 -3.58
C SER A 28 25.28 -35.29 -3.99
N ASP A 29 26.09 -35.87 -4.87
CA ASP A 29 27.27 -35.22 -5.48
C ASP A 29 26.90 -33.94 -6.27
N GLU A 30 25.65 -33.81 -6.73
CA GLU A 30 25.11 -32.58 -7.32
C GLU A 30 24.93 -31.45 -6.29
N ALA A 31 25.03 -31.73 -5.00
CA ALA A 31 24.86 -30.78 -3.91
C ALA A 31 25.93 -29.69 -3.87
N HIS A 32 27.15 -29.98 -4.32
CA HIS A 32 28.22 -28.98 -4.34
C HIS A 32 27.89 -27.80 -5.27
N GLY A 33 27.38 -28.09 -6.47
CA GLY A 33 26.98 -27.05 -7.43
C GLY A 33 25.77 -26.25 -6.94
N VAL A 34 24.80 -26.90 -6.32
CA VAL A 34 23.62 -26.24 -5.71
C VAL A 34 24.04 -25.36 -4.53
N PHE A 35 24.95 -25.84 -3.69
CA PHE A 35 25.46 -25.09 -2.53
C PHE A 35 26.25 -23.85 -2.96
N GLU A 36 27.08 -23.96 -3.99
CA GLU A 36 27.82 -22.81 -4.51
C GLU A 36 26.89 -21.78 -5.18
N ALA A 37 25.88 -22.24 -5.92
CA ALA A 37 24.85 -21.37 -6.47
C ALA A 37 24.05 -20.67 -5.35
N PHE A 38 23.70 -21.39 -4.29
CA PHE A 38 23.05 -20.84 -3.10
C PHE A 38 23.92 -19.79 -2.40
N HIS A 39 25.22 -20.05 -2.22
CA HIS A 39 26.16 -19.08 -1.65
C HIS A 39 26.23 -17.80 -2.48
N ARG A 40 26.32 -17.91 -3.81
CA ARG A 40 26.33 -16.74 -4.71
C ARG A 40 25.04 -15.93 -4.60
N LEU A 41 23.89 -16.61 -4.57
CA LEU A 41 22.58 -15.98 -4.41
C LEU A 41 22.47 -15.29 -3.05
N LEU A 42 22.90 -15.95 -1.97
CA LEU A 42 22.92 -15.41 -0.62
C LEU A 42 23.82 -14.16 -0.54
N ALA A 43 25.04 -14.23 -1.07
CA ALA A 43 25.98 -13.10 -1.08
C ALA A 43 25.42 -11.91 -1.87
N PHE A 44 24.76 -12.17 -3.01
CA PHE A 44 24.07 -11.16 -3.79
C PHE A 44 22.92 -10.51 -3.00
N LEU A 45 22.05 -11.31 -2.38
CA LEU A 45 20.94 -10.86 -1.55
C LEU A 45 21.43 -10.02 -0.37
N VAL A 46 22.44 -10.51 0.37
CA VAL A 46 23.03 -9.80 1.49
C VAL A 46 23.59 -8.45 1.05
N SER A 47 24.33 -8.40 -0.06
CA SER A 47 24.91 -7.16 -0.58
C SER A 47 23.82 -6.16 -1.02
N TYR A 48 22.80 -6.66 -1.72
CA TYR A 48 21.67 -5.84 -2.16
C TYR A 48 20.89 -5.25 -0.97
N LEU A 49 20.52 -6.10 0.00
CA LEU A 49 19.77 -5.69 1.19
C LEU A 49 20.60 -4.76 2.08
N ALA A 50 21.90 -5.03 2.26
CA ALA A 50 22.80 -4.15 2.98
C ALA A 50 22.91 -2.77 2.32
N GLY A 51 23.02 -2.72 0.99
CA GLY A 51 23.01 -1.47 0.23
C GLY A 51 21.69 -0.70 0.41
N LEU A 52 20.55 -1.41 0.37
CA LEU A 52 19.23 -0.82 0.58
C LEU A 52 19.07 -0.26 2.00
N ILE A 53 19.54 -0.99 3.03
CA ILE A 53 19.60 -0.50 4.41
C ILE A 53 20.49 0.74 4.48
N GLY A 54 21.68 0.72 3.88
CA GLY A 54 22.60 1.86 3.86
C GLY A 54 21.95 3.12 3.30
N VAL A 55 21.33 3.03 2.12
CA VAL A 55 20.60 4.15 1.49
C VAL A 55 19.43 4.61 2.36
N HIS A 56 18.65 3.68 2.90
CA HIS A 56 17.49 3.99 3.73
C HIS A 56 17.86 4.79 4.99
N PHE A 57 18.86 4.31 5.74
CA PHE A 57 19.30 4.96 6.97
C PHE A 57 20.03 6.28 6.70
N GLN A 58 20.73 6.38 5.57
CA GLN A 58 21.30 7.64 5.11
C GLN A 58 20.22 8.71 4.86
N VAL A 59 19.10 8.35 4.23
CA VAL A 59 17.97 9.26 3.99
C VAL A 59 17.32 9.70 5.30
N LEU A 60 17.20 8.79 6.28
CA LEU A 60 16.63 9.11 7.59
C LEU A 60 17.58 9.91 8.50
N GLY A 61 18.86 9.99 8.17
CA GLY A 61 19.86 10.67 9.01
C GLY A 61 20.10 9.99 10.36
N VAL A 62 19.73 8.71 10.48
CA VAL A 62 19.88 7.92 11.72
C VAL A 62 20.77 6.70 11.47
N SER A 63 21.47 6.25 12.49
CA SER A 63 22.35 5.08 12.37
C SER A 63 21.55 3.77 12.53
N PRO A 64 21.71 2.78 11.62
CA PRO A 64 21.06 1.48 11.76
C PRO A 64 21.51 0.74 13.02
N LEU A 65 22.75 1.00 13.47
CA LEU A 65 23.30 0.45 14.70
C LEU A 65 22.56 0.99 15.93
N GLU A 66 22.12 2.24 15.90
CA GLU A 66 21.43 2.88 17.02
C GLU A 66 19.95 2.47 17.07
N THR A 67 19.30 2.33 15.90
CA THR A 67 17.88 1.96 15.82
C THR A 67 17.64 0.46 16.02
N HIS A 68 18.55 -0.39 15.52
CA HIS A 68 18.36 -1.85 15.50
C HIS A 68 19.61 -2.60 15.99
N PHE A 69 20.28 -2.09 17.03
CA PHE A 69 21.52 -2.64 17.59
C PHE A 69 21.52 -4.18 17.71
N THR A 70 20.49 -4.74 18.36
CA THR A 70 20.37 -6.19 18.58
C THR A 70 20.27 -6.98 17.28
N LEU A 71 19.51 -6.48 16.29
CA LEU A 71 19.35 -7.17 15.00
C LEU A 71 20.64 -7.09 14.17
N VAL A 72 21.30 -5.94 14.17
CA VAL A 72 22.59 -5.75 13.48
C VAL A 72 23.65 -6.66 14.10
N LEU A 73 23.71 -6.76 15.44
CA LEU A 73 24.64 -7.63 16.14
C LEU A 73 24.37 -9.11 15.85
N LEU A 74 23.11 -9.54 15.88
CA LEU A 74 22.71 -10.92 15.51
C LEU A 74 23.06 -11.23 14.06
N PHE A 75 22.87 -10.27 13.15
CA PHE A 75 23.25 -10.41 11.75
C PHE A 75 24.76 -10.59 11.57
N ILE A 76 25.58 -9.80 12.28
CA ILE A 76 27.04 -9.94 12.27
C ILE A 76 27.45 -11.33 12.78
N MET A 77 26.89 -11.77 13.92
CA MET A 77 27.18 -13.08 14.49
C MET A 77 26.80 -14.22 13.54
N ALA A 78 25.60 -14.16 12.94
CA ALA A 78 25.14 -15.15 11.98
C ALA A 78 26.04 -15.20 10.74
N THR A 79 26.47 -14.04 10.24
CA THR A 79 27.37 -13.92 9.07
C THR A 79 28.76 -14.48 9.37
N VAL A 80 29.29 -14.27 10.59
CA VAL A 80 30.58 -14.83 11.01
C VAL A 80 30.50 -16.35 11.09
N VAL A 81 29.49 -16.90 11.77
CA VAL A 81 29.30 -18.36 11.88
C VAL A 81 29.11 -18.99 10.49
N TYR A 82 28.31 -18.35 9.64
CA TYR A 82 28.14 -18.75 8.24
C TYR A 82 29.47 -18.79 7.48
N SER A 83 30.28 -17.74 7.60
CA SER A 83 31.54 -17.61 6.87
C SER A 83 32.57 -18.64 7.32
N ILE A 84 32.66 -18.91 8.63
CA ILE A 84 33.54 -19.95 9.17
C ILE A 84 33.14 -21.32 8.62
N ALA A 85 31.86 -21.68 8.71
CA ALA A 85 31.36 -22.94 8.18
C ALA A 85 31.58 -23.06 6.67
N TYR A 86 31.41 -21.98 5.92
CA TYR A 86 31.61 -21.98 4.46
C TYR A 86 33.09 -22.18 4.10
N VAL A 87 34.00 -21.50 4.81
CA VAL A 87 35.45 -21.65 4.64
C VAL A 87 35.87 -23.08 4.97
N GLU A 88 35.37 -23.67 6.05
CA GLU A 88 35.68 -25.06 6.41
C GLU A 88 35.21 -26.06 5.36
N ILE A 89 34.01 -25.89 4.79
CA ILE A 89 33.52 -26.71 3.66
C ILE A 89 34.46 -26.58 2.46
N LYS A 90 34.96 -25.38 2.16
CA LYS A 90 35.82 -25.12 1.00
C LYS A 90 37.26 -25.61 1.17
N LEU A 91 37.77 -25.66 2.40
CA LEU A 91 39.13 -26.13 2.69
C LEU A 91 39.23 -27.66 2.74
N GLN A 92 38.11 -28.37 2.84
CA GLN A 92 38.13 -29.82 2.99
C GLN A 92 38.38 -30.57 1.67
N PRO A 93 39.02 -31.76 1.73
CA PRO A 93 39.14 -32.66 0.58
C PRO A 93 37.75 -33.09 0.10
N GLN A 94 37.57 -33.24 -1.22
CA GLN A 94 36.29 -33.61 -1.86
C GLN A 94 35.64 -34.89 -1.28
N ASP A 95 36.43 -35.78 -0.68
CA ASP A 95 35.95 -37.05 -0.11
C ASP A 95 35.47 -36.95 1.35
N ALA A 96 35.69 -35.79 2.01
CA ALA A 96 35.25 -35.55 3.38
C ALA A 96 33.89 -34.87 3.40
N ASP A 97 32.82 -35.64 3.22
CA ASP A 97 31.47 -35.09 3.23
C ASP A 97 31.06 -34.74 4.68
N LEU A 98 30.95 -33.44 4.98
CA LEU A 98 30.54 -32.93 6.28
C LEU A 98 29.13 -32.31 6.21
N PRO A 99 28.07 -33.12 6.28
CA PRO A 99 26.67 -32.65 6.19
C PRO A 99 26.30 -31.68 7.32
N ILE A 100 26.99 -31.76 8.47
CA ILE A 100 26.78 -30.87 9.61
C ILE A 100 27.14 -29.43 9.27
N PHE A 101 28.27 -29.18 8.63
CA PHE A 101 28.70 -27.82 8.28
C PHE A 101 27.83 -27.22 7.18
N ARG A 102 27.40 -28.03 6.20
CA ARG A 102 26.42 -27.60 5.19
C ARG A 102 25.11 -27.16 5.83
N SER A 103 24.62 -27.92 6.80
CA SER A 103 23.40 -27.60 7.55
C SER A 103 23.56 -26.30 8.34
N ILE A 104 24.69 -26.11 9.01
CA ILE A 104 25.04 -24.86 9.71
C ILE A 104 25.04 -23.68 8.73
N CYS A 105 25.73 -23.79 7.59
CA CYS A 105 25.73 -22.74 6.57
C CYS A 105 24.33 -22.39 6.08
N LEU A 106 23.48 -23.38 5.81
CA LEU A 106 22.12 -23.15 5.33
C LEU A 106 21.26 -22.45 6.39
N VAL A 107 21.27 -22.94 7.63
CA VAL A 107 20.49 -22.37 8.74
C VAL A 107 20.94 -20.93 9.03
N PHE A 108 22.24 -20.69 9.19
CA PHE A 108 22.76 -19.36 9.49
C PHE A 108 22.63 -18.39 8.31
N GLY A 109 22.71 -18.89 7.07
CA GLY A 109 22.44 -18.09 5.88
C GLY A 109 20.98 -17.62 5.80
N ILE A 110 20.02 -18.53 6.09
CA ILE A 110 18.60 -18.19 6.15
C ILE A 110 18.34 -17.17 7.26
N ILE A 111 18.88 -17.39 8.47
CA ILE A 111 18.75 -16.46 9.60
C ILE A 111 19.32 -15.08 9.24
N ALA A 112 20.45 -15.01 8.54
CA ALA A 112 21.03 -13.73 8.10
C ALA A 112 20.11 -12.96 7.14
N ILE A 113 19.47 -13.66 6.18
CA ILE A 113 18.46 -13.04 5.30
C ILE A 113 17.26 -12.57 6.11
N GLU A 114 16.71 -13.41 6.99
CA GLU A 114 15.54 -13.06 7.81
C GLU A 114 15.81 -11.84 8.68
N LEU A 115 17.00 -11.73 9.28
CA LEU A 115 17.40 -10.57 10.08
C LEU A 115 17.52 -9.30 9.22
N LEU A 116 18.11 -9.38 8.02
CA LEU A 116 18.15 -8.23 7.09
C LEU A 116 16.75 -7.79 6.67
N VAL A 117 15.88 -8.75 6.36
CA VAL A 117 14.49 -8.48 6.00
C VAL A 117 13.74 -7.86 7.20
N ALA A 118 13.97 -8.32 8.43
CA ALA A 118 13.37 -7.73 9.63
C ALA A 118 13.80 -6.27 9.84
N ILE A 119 15.08 -5.95 9.59
CA ILE A 119 15.62 -4.58 9.63
C ILE A 119 14.94 -3.69 8.57
N ILE A 120 14.59 -4.23 7.40
CA ILE A 120 13.92 -3.49 6.32
C ILE A 120 12.42 -3.39 6.56
N ILE A 121 11.76 -4.44 7.06
CA ILE A 121 10.32 -4.47 7.32
C ILE A 121 9.93 -3.47 8.41
N SER A 122 10.77 -3.29 9.45
CA SER A 122 10.46 -2.32 10.51
C SER A 122 10.20 -0.90 9.97
N PRO A 123 11.04 -0.33 9.09
CA PRO A 123 10.73 0.93 8.42
C PRO A 123 9.77 0.79 7.23
N PHE A 124 9.73 -0.33 6.51
CA PHE A 124 8.74 -0.52 5.42
C PHE A 124 7.30 -0.54 5.94
N TRP A 125 7.09 -1.06 7.15
CA TRP A 125 5.81 -1.01 7.84
C TRP A 125 5.40 0.44 8.11
N LEU A 126 6.33 1.25 8.62
CA LEU A 126 6.11 2.68 8.82
C LEU A 126 5.89 3.42 7.50
N PHE A 127 6.61 3.06 6.44
CA PHE A 127 6.42 3.60 5.10
C PHE A 127 5.03 3.26 4.57
N MET A 128 4.60 2.00 4.65
CA MET A 128 3.26 1.58 4.23
C MET A 128 2.17 2.26 5.06
N VAL A 129 2.34 2.39 6.37
CA VAL A 129 1.38 3.06 7.27
C VAL A 129 1.34 4.58 7.06
N ASN A 130 2.42 5.23 6.63
CA ASN A 130 2.44 6.66 6.30
C ASN A 130 2.03 6.98 4.85
N PHE A 131 2.42 6.15 3.88
CA PHE A 131 2.05 6.34 2.48
C PHE A 131 0.59 5.97 2.22
N CYS A 132 0.03 4.99 2.93
CA CYS A 132 -1.37 4.59 2.80
C CYS A 132 -2.34 5.77 3.03
N PRO A 133 -2.27 6.53 4.13
CA PRO A 133 -3.15 7.69 4.32
C PRO A 133 -2.86 8.80 3.33
N ILE A 134 -1.61 9.03 2.89
CA ILE A 134 -1.29 10.07 1.90
C ILE A 134 -1.88 9.73 0.53
N LEU A 135 -1.78 8.47 0.09
CA LEU A 135 -2.37 8.00 -1.15
C LEU A 135 -3.90 7.96 -1.07
N LEU A 136 -4.46 7.50 0.05
CA LEU A 136 -5.90 7.52 0.27
C LEU A 136 -6.43 8.96 0.31
N PHE A 137 -5.79 9.89 1.02
CA PHE A 137 -6.19 11.30 1.04
C PHE A 137 -5.97 11.97 -0.31
N GLY A 138 -4.88 11.69 -1.02
CA GLY A 138 -4.60 12.24 -2.33
C GLY A 138 -5.64 11.80 -3.37
N VAL A 139 -5.96 10.51 -3.40
CA VAL A 139 -6.95 9.95 -4.32
C VAL A 139 -8.38 10.33 -3.90
N LEU A 140 -8.72 10.31 -2.61
CA LEU A 140 -10.03 10.77 -2.13
C LEU A 140 -10.21 12.27 -2.35
N SER A 141 -9.20 13.11 -2.11
CA SER A 141 -9.33 14.58 -2.28
C SER A 141 -9.53 14.95 -3.76
N HIS A 142 -8.83 14.27 -4.67
CA HIS A 142 -9.02 14.44 -6.10
C HIS A 142 -10.43 13.99 -6.54
N SER A 143 -10.89 12.84 -6.06
CA SER A 143 -12.24 12.33 -6.35
C SER A 143 -13.34 13.20 -5.71
N TYR A 144 -13.14 13.64 -4.47
CA TYR A 144 -14.07 14.49 -3.73
C TYR A 144 -14.25 15.85 -4.39
N ARG A 145 -13.16 16.46 -4.89
CA ARG A 145 -13.24 17.70 -5.64
C ARG A 145 -14.05 17.54 -6.93
N HIS A 146 -13.86 16.44 -7.65
CA HIS A 146 -14.59 16.18 -8.89
C HIS A 146 -16.09 15.89 -8.65
N ILE A 147 -16.43 15.23 -7.54
CA ILE A 147 -17.82 14.99 -7.14
C ILE A 147 -18.47 16.30 -6.67
N SER A 148 -17.75 17.12 -5.90
CA SER A 148 -18.22 18.41 -5.40
C SER A 148 -18.52 19.41 -6.53
N GLU A 149 -17.61 19.54 -7.51
CA GLU A 149 -17.82 20.40 -8.70
C GLU A 149 -19.03 19.91 -9.54
N CYS A 150 -19.21 18.60 -9.68
CA CYS A 150 -20.34 18.02 -10.39
C CYS A 150 -21.68 18.28 -9.68
N LEU A 151 -21.70 18.12 -8.35
CA LEU A 151 -22.88 18.36 -7.53
C LEU A 151 -23.27 19.84 -7.54
N TYR A 152 -22.28 20.74 -7.44
CA TYR A 152 -22.48 22.19 -7.51
C TYR A 152 -23.07 22.61 -8.86
N ASN A 153 -22.51 22.12 -9.97
CA ASN A 153 -23.03 22.41 -11.30
C ASN A 153 -24.45 21.86 -11.52
N THR A 154 -24.77 20.70 -10.94
CA THR A 154 -26.10 20.10 -11.04
C THR A 154 -27.13 20.92 -10.25
N VAL A 155 -26.81 21.31 -9.02
CA VAL A 155 -27.67 22.16 -8.18
C VAL A 155 -27.86 23.53 -8.82
N HIS A 156 -26.80 24.13 -9.38
CA HIS A 156 -26.89 25.41 -10.09
C HIS A 156 -27.84 25.33 -11.30
N LYS A 157 -27.76 24.26 -12.10
CA LYS A 157 -28.66 24.06 -13.25
C LYS A 157 -30.11 23.84 -12.83
N ILE A 158 -30.34 23.10 -11.73
CA ILE A 158 -31.69 22.91 -11.18
C ILE A 158 -32.26 24.25 -10.69
N TYR A 159 -31.43 25.06 -10.03
CA TYR A 159 -31.83 26.39 -9.57
C TYR A 159 -32.17 27.32 -10.74
N GLU A 160 -31.33 27.35 -11.79
CA GLU A 160 -31.58 28.14 -13.00
C GLU A 160 -32.87 27.71 -13.71
N LEU A 161 -33.13 26.39 -13.80
CA LEU A 161 -34.37 25.85 -14.35
C LEU A 161 -35.58 26.26 -13.50
N GLY A 162 -35.44 26.22 -12.18
CA GLY A 162 -36.46 26.69 -11.23
C GLY A 162 -36.80 28.16 -11.44
N CYS A 163 -35.79 29.03 -11.54
CA CYS A 163 -35.98 30.47 -11.80
C CYS A 163 -36.67 30.71 -13.15
N LYS A 164 -36.23 30.06 -14.23
CA LYS A 164 -36.86 30.21 -15.56
C LYS A 164 -38.33 29.76 -15.56
N THR A 165 -38.63 28.67 -14.86
CA THR A 165 -40.01 28.16 -14.74
C THR A 165 -40.87 29.12 -13.93
N TYR A 166 -40.32 29.69 -12.86
CA TYR A 166 -40.98 30.68 -12.03
C TYR A 166 -41.30 31.96 -12.82
N ASP A 167 -40.33 32.49 -13.57
CA ASP A 167 -40.53 33.68 -14.41
C ASP A 167 -41.59 33.45 -15.48
N TRP A 168 -41.58 32.29 -16.13
CA TRP A 168 -42.60 31.92 -17.11
C TRP A 168 -44.00 31.84 -16.49
N LEU A 169 -44.13 31.25 -15.30
CA LEU A 169 -45.40 31.21 -14.57
C LEU A 169 -45.86 32.62 -14.19
N LEU A 170 -44.96 33.44 -13.66
CA LEU A 170 -45.26 34.82 -13.27
C LEU A 170 -45.76 35.63 -14.47
N GLN A 171 -45.12 35.50 -15.62
CA GLN A 171 -45.54 36.16 -16.86
C GLN A 171 -46.93 35.69 -17.32
N LYS A 172 -47.24 34.39 -17.22
CA LYS A 172 -48.57 33.87 -17.54
C LYS A 172 -49.64 34.42 -16.61
N PHE A 173 -49.37 34.51 -15.30
CA PHE A 173 -50.28 35.11 -14.34
C PHE A 173 -50.52 36.59 -14.62
N GLN A 174 -49.46 37.35 -14.88
CA GLN A 174 -49.57 38.78 -15.22
C GLN A 174 -50.41 39.00 -16.49
N TYR A 175 -50.19 38.18 -17.52
CA TYR A 175 -50.95 38.24 -18.78
C TYR A 175 -52.43 37.88 -18.61
N ALA A 176 -52.74 36.85 -17.80
CA ALA A 176 -54.11 36.46 -17.50
C ALA A 176 -54.83 37.55 -16.68
N ALA A 177 -54.14 38.13 -15.69
CA ALA A 177 -54.66 39.22 -14.89
C ALA A 177 -54.96 40.46 -15.75
N SER A 178 -54.04 40.86 -16.64
CA SER A 178 -54.27 42.01 -17.53
C SER A 178 -55.47 41.80 -18.46
N GLN A 179 -55.63 40.57 -19.00
CA GLN A 179 -56.81 40.26 -19.82
C GLN A 179 -58.11 40.33 -19.03
N ALA A 180 -58.15 39.78 -17.81
CA ALA A 180 -59.33 39.83 -16.96
C ALA A 180 -59.73 41.27 -16.60
N PHE A 181 -58.74 42.15 -16.35
CA PHE A 181 -59.00 43.58 -16.12
C PHE A 181 -59.56 44.28 -17.37
N SER A 182 -58.98 44.07 -18.55
CA SER A 182 -59.50 44.68 -19.78
C SER A 182 -60.91 44.21 -20.15
N LEU A 183 -61.25 42.95 -19.82
CA LEU A 183 -62.59 42.40 -20.09
C LEU A 183 -63.65 43.04 -19.19
N ARG A 184 -63.34 43.28 -17.91
CA ARG A 184 -64.22 44.01 -16.98
C ARG A 184 -64.43 45.46 -17.41
N GLU A 185 -63.38 46.14 -17.84
CA GLU A 185 -63.49 47.54 -18.27
C GLU A 185 -64.34 47.69 -19.54
N GLN A 186 -64.34 46.68 -20.43
CA GLN A 186 -65.22 46.66 -21.60
C GLN A 186 -66.69 46.40 -21.24
N GLU A 187 -66.95 45.58 -20.21
CA GLU A 187 -68.29 45.30 -19.69
C GLU A 187 -68.90 46.55 -19.02
N ASP A 188 -68.15 47.24 -18.16
CA ASP A 188 -68.61 48.47 -17.49
C ASP A 188 -68.91 49.61 -18.51
N ASN A 189 -68.07 49.75 -19.54
CA ASN A 189 -68.29 50.74 -20.61
C ASN A 189 -69.45 50.36 -21.55
N GLY A 190 -69.78 49.06 -21.67
CA GLY A 190 -70.95 48.58 -22.41
C GLY A 190 -72.26 48.91 -21.69
N ILE A 191 -72.30 48.71 -20.37
CA ILE A 191 -73.48 48.95 -19.53
C ILE A 191 -73.84 50.45 -19.47
N GLN A 192 -72.86 51.35 -19.36
CA GLN A 192 -73.13 52.80 -19.40
C GLN A 192 -73.70 53.30 -20.74
N ARG A 193 -73.49 52.57 -21.84
CA ARG A 193 -73.99 52.96 -23.17
C ARG A 193 -75.46 52.62 -23.39
N GLU A 194 -76.01 51.67 -22.63
CA GLU A 194 -77.42 51.27 -22.70
C GLU A 194 -78.34 52.11 -21.79
N GLU A 195 -77.79 52.84 -20.81
CA GLU A 195 -78.57 53.74 -19.93
C GLU A 195 -78.79 55.16 -20.50
N ILE A 196 -78.16 55.50 -21.64
CA ILE A 196 -78.24 56.86 -22.25
C ILE A 196 -79.13 56.88 -23.52
N VAL A 197 -79.89 55.81 -23.78
CA VAL A 197 -80.84 55.74 -24.92
C VAL A 197 -82.28 55.68 -24.44
#